data_AF-A0A1M5QQF9-F1
#
_entry.id   AF-A0A1M5QQF9-F1
#
_cell.length_a   1.000
_cell.length_b   1.000
_cell.length_c   1.000
_cell.angle_alpha   90.00
_cell.angle_beta   90.00
_cell.angle_gamma   90.00
#
_symmetry.space_group_name_H-M   'P 1'
#
loop_
_entity.id
_entity.type
_entity.pdbx_description
1 polymer ?
#
loop_
_entity_poly.entity_id
_entity_poly.type
_entity_poly.pdbx_seq_one_letter_code
_entity_poly.pdbx_strand_id
1 'polypeptide(L)'
;MSSEGAAAVAPRRLGLGRVAFDMLMVIGSVLLALALDDWRDNREKRALTQNVLIALVQEIKANATAIDEALAYQDAMAIAFRDSSQTFQKTGEFIFPDAARQRSAAVRFSRAAYDSALVSQVLPRLQVPTLLTLSALYDEQDAYADLLRTYATATIQTDFNDGERYLRLRSNQYAELAEAERRLQPMLRAASEAVSAEVGR
;
A
#
# COMPACT_ATOMS: atom_id res chain seq x y z
N MET A 1 -10.88 -65.90 65.84
CA MET A 1 -9.77 -64.99 65.47
C MET A 1 -9.65 -65.04 63.96
N SER A 2 -9.98 -63.93 63.31
CA SER A 2 -10.25 -63.82 61.87
C SER A 2 -8.97 -63.79 61.06
N SER A 3 -8.88 -64.62 60.02
CA SER A 3 -7.83 -64.56 59.01
C SER A 3 -8.22 -63.55 57.92
N GLU A 4 -7.67 -62.34 57.96
CA GLU A 4 -7.71 -61.40 56.84
C GLU A 4 -6.83 -61.94 55.70
N GLY A 5 -7.48 -62.35 54.61
CA GLY A 5 -6.82 -62.75 53.38
C GLY A 5 -6.29 -61.52 52.65
N ALA A 6 -4.98 -61.32 52.70
CA ALA A 6 -4.28 -60.40 51.81
C ALA A 6 -4.32 -60.94 50.37
N ALA A 7 -5.25 -60.45 49.57
CA ALA A 7 -5.28 -60.71 48.13
C ALA A 7 -4.08 -60.04 47.47
N ALA A 8 -3.06 -60.83 47.15
CA ALA A 8 -1.93 -60.39 46.35
C ALA A 8 -2.42 -60.01 44.94
N VAL A 9 -2.48 -58.71 44.66
CA VAL A 9 -2.76 -58.19 43.33
C VAL A 9 -1.58 -58.52 42.43
N ALA A 10 -1.72 -59.56 41.61
CA ALA A 10 -0.71 -59.97 40.65
C ALA A 10 -0.42 -58.83 39.66
N PRO A 11 0.85 -58.54 39.35
CA PRO A 11 1.20 -57.50 38.38
C PRO A 11 0.71 -57.92 36.99
N ARG A 12 -0.30 -57.22 36.46
CA ARG A 12 -0.74 -57.38 35.07
C ARG A 12 0.44 -57.07 34.17
N ARG A 13 1.00 -58.10 33.53
CA ARG A 13 2.01 -57.95 32.48
C ARG A 13 1.36 -57.19 31.32
N LEU A 14 1.56 -55.87 31.29
CA LEU A 14 1.22 -55.04 30.15
C LEU A 14 2.05 -55.56 28.97
N GLY A 15 1.39 -56.13 27.96
CA GLY A 15 2.05 -56.57 26.75
C GLY A 15 2.69 -55.37 26.05
N LEU A 16 4.00 -55.44 25.80
CA LEU A 16 4.77 -54.40 25.10
C LEU A 16 4.10 -53.91 23.82
N GLY A 17 3.43 -54.79 23.07
CA GLY A 17 2.70 -54.44 21.86
C GLY A 17 1.52 -53.48 22.08
N ARG A 18 0.84 -53.58 23.23
CA ARG A 18 -0.26 -52.66 23.59
C ARG A 18 0.28 -51.27 23.90
N VAL A 19 1.36 -51.18 24.67
CA VAL A 19 2.01 -49.90 24.99
C VAL A 19 2.52 -49.22 23.72
N ALA A 20 3.13 -49.98 22.81
CA ALA A 20 3.58 -49.44 21.51
C ALA A 20 2.43 -48.92 20.65
N PHE A 21 1.30 -49.64 20.60
CA PHE A 21 0.11 -49.19 19.89
C PHE A 21 -0.52 -47.95 20.51
N ASP A 22 -0.64 -47.91 21.84
CA ASP A 22 -1.17 -46.77 22.57
C ASP A 22 -0.31 -45.51 22.33
N MET A 23 1.03 -45.64 22.31
CA MET A 23 1.95 -44.55 21.95
C MET A 23 1.78 -44.10 20.50
N LEU A 24 1.65 -45.03 19.54
CA LEU A 24 1.43 -44.69 18.14
C LEU A 24 0.10 -43.94 17.92
N MET A 25 -0.96 -44.32 18.64
CA MET A 25 -2.25 -43.63 18.59
C MET A 25 -2.17 -42.20 19.14
N VAL A 26 -1.45 -42.01 20.25
CA VAL A 26 -1.21 -40.68 20.82
C VAL A 26 -0.41 -39.81 19.85
N ILE A 27 0.69 -40.32 19.30
CA ILE A 27 1.50 -39.60 18.31
C ILE A 27 0.67 -39.28 17.06
N GLY A 28 -0.08 -40.25 16.53
CA GLY A 28 -0.94 -40.06 15.37
C GLY A 28 -2.01 -38.99 15.57
N SER A 29 -2.62 -38.94 16.76
CA SER A 29 -3.63 -37.95 17.11
C SER A 29 -3.04 -36.54 17.22
N VAL A 30 -1.86 -36.40 17.81
CA VAL A 30 -1.14 -35.11 17.88
C VAL A 30 -0.73 -34.63 16.49
N LEU A 31 -0.18 -35.52 15.65
CA LEU A 31 0.18 -35.18 14.27
C LEU A 31 -1.04 -34.78 13.43
N LEU A 32 -2.18 -35.46 13.60
CA LEU A 32 -3.41 -35.14 12.90
C LEU A 32 -3.97 -33.77 13.32
N ALA A 33 -3.92 -33.45 14.62
CA ALA A 33 -4.32 -32.14 15.13
C ALA A 33 -3.46 -31.02 14.55
N LEU A 34 -2.12 -31.17 14.58
CA LEU A 34 -1.20 -30.20 13.99
C LEU A 34 -1.44 -30.01 12.48
N ALA A 35 -1.66 -31.11 11.75
CA ALA A 35 -1.95 -31.04 10.31
C ALA A 35 -3.26 -30.30 10.01
N LEU A 36 -4.29 -30.47 10.86
CA LEU A 36 -5.57 -29.78 10.71
C LEU A 36 -5.43 -28.27 11.01
N ASP A 37 -4.67 -27.91 12.06
CA ASP A 37 -4.39 -26.52 12.41
C ASP A 37 -3.60 -25.83 11.29
N ASP A 38 -2.54 -26.46 10.78
CA ASP A 38 -1.76 -25.95 9.65
C ASP A 38 -2.61 -25.76 8.39
N TRP A 39 -3.53 -26.69 8.11
CA TRP A 39 -4.43 -26.58 6.97
C TRP A 39 -5.38 -25.38 7.10
N ARG A 40 -5.98 -25.20 8.28
CA ARG A 40 -6.88 -24.08 8.56
C ARG A 40 -6.15 -22.75 8.48
N ASP A 41 -4.99 -22.64 9.12
CA ASP A 41 -4.13 -21.47 9.09
C ASP A 41 -3.76 -21.08 7.65
N ASN A 42 -3.37 -22.06 6.84
CA ASN A 42 -3.03 -21.83 5.44
C ASN A 42 -4.23 -21.35 4.63
N ARG A 43 -5.43 -21.87 4.90
CA ARG A 43 -6.67 -21.42 4.25
C ARG A 43 -7.00 -19.96 4.61
N GLU A 44 -6.93 -19.62 5.90
CA GLU A 44 -7.19 -18.25 6.38
C GLU A 44 -6.15 -17.27 5.82
N LYS A 45 -4.86 -17.64 5.81
CA LYS A 45 -3.77 -16.85 5.23
C LYS A 45 -3.97 -16.61 3.73
N ARG A 46 -4.40 -17.61 2.96
CA ARG A 46 -4.70 -17.45 1.52
C ARG A 46 -5.87 -16.51 1.27
N ALA A 47 -6.95 -16.66 2.03
CA ALA A 47 -8.12 -15.78 1.91
C ALA A 47 -7.77 -14.32 2.24
N LEU A 48 -6.99 -14.10 3.29
CA LEU A 48 -6.49 -12.77 3.65
C LEU A 48 -5.61 -12.17 2.54
N THR A 49 -4.65 -12.94 2.02
CA THR A 49 -3.80 -12.51 0.89
C THR A 49 -4.65 -12.11 -0.33
N GLN A 50 -5.63 -12.92 -0.71
CA GLN A 50 -6.51 -12.61 -1.85
C GLN A 50 -7.31 -11.32 -1.64
N ASN A 51 -7.90 -11.13 -0.45
CA ASN A 51 -8.65 -9.92 -0.13
C ASN A 51 -7.77 -8.66 -0.18
N VAL A 52 -6.55 -8.74 0.37
CA VAL A 52 -5.58 -7.64 0.34
C VAL A 52 -5.13 -7.33 -1.09
N LEU A 53 -4.87 -8.35 -1.92
CA LEU A 53 -4.51 -8.14 -3.32
C LEU A 53 -5.64 -7.44 -4.10
N ILE A 54 -6.90 -7.85 -3.90
CA ILE A 54 -8.05 -7.17 -4.52
C ILE A 54 -8.13 -5.71 -4.08
N ALA A 55 -7.95 -5.44 -2.78
CA ALA A 55 -7.94 -4.07 -2.25
C ALA A 55 -6.80 -3.23 -2.83
N LEU A 56 -5.60 -3.80 -2.98
CA LEU A 56 -4.46 -3.15 -3.62
C LEU A 56 -4.75 -2.78 -5.08
N VAL A 57 -5.37 -3.68 -5.86
CA VAL A 57 -5.78 -3.38 -7.24
C VAL A 57 -6.74 -2.20 -7.28
N GLN A 58 -7.73 -2.17 -6.38
CA GLN A 58 -8.71 -1.07 -6.31
C GLN A 58 -8.04 0.26 -5.92
N GLU A 59 -7.15 0.23 -4.93
CA GLU A 59 -6.38 1.39 -4.49
C GLU A 59 -5.50 1.96 -5.61
N ILE A 60 -4.74 1.10 -6.30
CA ILE A 60 -3.87 1.52 -7.41
C ILE A 60 -4.70 2.13 -8.55
N LYS A 61 -5.86 1.55 -8.87
CA LYS A 61 -6.77 2.10 -9.89
C LYS A 61 -7.32 3.46 -9.49
N ALA A 62 -7.78 3.61 -8.25
CA ALA A 62 -8.27 4.89 -7.74
C ALA A 62 -7.18 5.97 -7.79
N ASN A 63 -5.96 5.61 -7.40
CA ASN A 63 -4.80 6.50 -7.48
C ASN A 63 -4.45 6.88 -8.93
N ALA A 64 -4.56 5.95 -9.88
CA ALA A 64 -4.37 6.24 -11.31
C ALA A 64 -5.41 7.22 -11.86
N THR A 65 -6.69 7.03 -11.55
CA THR A 65 -7.73 7.98 -11.94
C THR A 65 -7.48 9.37 -11.35
N ALA A 66 -7.06 9.44 -10.08
CA ALA A 66 -6.74 10.73 -9.45
C ALA A 66 -5.58 11.45 -10.14
N ILE A 67 -4.57 10.71 -10.62
CA ILE A 67 -3.44 11.27 -11.39
C ILE A 67 -3.89 11.76 -12.75
N ASP A 68 -4.69 10.98 -13.48
CA ASP A 68 -5.16 11.37 -14.81
C ASP A 68 -5.98 12.67 -14.78
N GLU A 69 -6.81 12.83 -13.74
CA GLU A 69 -7.57 14.07 -13.53
C GLU A 69 -6.69 15.26 -13.12
N ALA A 70 -5.67 15.01 -12.29
CA ALA A 70 -4.78 16.07 -11.81
C ALA A 70 -3.82 16.56 -12.91
N LEU A 71 -3.25 15.65 -13.69
CA LEU A 71 -2.22 15.97 -14.68
C LEU A 71 -2.69 17.00 -15.70
N ALA A 72 -3.90 16.82 -16.24
CA ALA A 72 -4.48 17.76 -17.18
C ALA A 72 -4.64 19.17 -16.57
N TYR A 73 -5.00 19.23 -15.28
CA TYR A 73 -5.13 20.48 -14.56
C TYR A 73 -3.76 21.11 -14.27
N GLN A 74 -2.77 20.33 -13.82
CA GLN A 74 -1.43 20.87 -13.54
C GLN A 74 -0.79 21.44 -14.81
N ASP A 75 -0.90 20.75 -15.95
CA ASP A 75 -0.39 21.23 -17.23
C ASP A 75 -1.01 22.56 -17.65
N ALA A 76 -2.34 22.66 -17.55
CA ALA A 76 -3.05 23.90 -17.86
C ALA A 76 -2.62 25.04 -16.93
N MET A 77 -2.42 24.78 -15.64
CA MET A 77 -2.02 25.79 -14.67
C MET A 77 -0.55 26.20 -14.81
N ALA A 78 0.35 25.28 -15.15
CA ALA A 78 1.75 25.60 -15.42
C ALA A 78 1.87 26.64 -16.53
N ILE A 79 1.09 26.45 -17.61
CA ILE A 79 1.00 27.39 -18.74
C ILE A 79 0.35 28.70 -18.30
N ALA A 80 -0.81 28.66 -17.65
CA ALA A 80 -1.54 29.87 -17.27
C ALA A 80 -0.73 30.78 -16.33
N PHE A 81 -0.02 30.22 -15.35
CA PHE A 81 0.86 30.99 -14.46
C PHE A 81 2.11 31.51 -15.17
N ARG A 82 2.67 30.77 -16.13
CA ARG A 82 3.77 31.24 -16.97
C ARG A 82 3.34 32.45 -17.79
N ASP A 83 2.19 32.38 -18.44
CA ASP A 83 1.67 33.44 -19.29
C ASP A 83 1.29 34.68 -18.46
N SER A 84 0.77 34.47 -17.26
CA SER A 84 0.53 35.53 -16.27
C SER A 84 1.85 36.20 -15.83
N SER A 85 2.90 35.41 -15.57
CA SER A 85 4.23 35.94 -15.24
C SER A 85 4.81 36.78 -16.37
N GLN A 86 4.67 36.34 -17.62
CA GLN A 86 5.12 37.08 -18.80
C GLN A 86 4.34 38.38 -18.99
N THR A 87 3.05 38.37 -18.68
CA THR A 87 2.21 39.57 -18.74
C THR A 87 2.63 40.57 -17.67
N PHE A 88 2.78 40.11 -16.42
CA PHE A 88 3.26 40.93 -15.31
C PHE A 88 4.60 41.60 -15.62
N GLN A 89 5.56 40.89 -16.21
CA GLN A 89 6.86 41.46 -16.62
C GLN A 89 6.73 42.56 -17.67
N LYS A 90 5.71 42.50 -18.55
CA LYS A 90 5.50 43.47 -19.63
C LYS A 90 4.68 44.68 -19.19
N THR A 91 3.66 44.47 -18.35
CA THR A 91 2.64 45.49 -18.06
C THR A 91 2.59 45.90 -16.59
N GLY A 92 3.22 45.14 -15.69
CA GLY A 92 3.06 45.28 -14.23
C GLY A 92 1.72 44.79 -13.70
N GLU A 93 0.84 44.26 -14.57
CA GLU A 93 -0.49 43.79 -14.18
C GLU A 93 -0.44 42.37 -13.62
N PHE A 94 -0.91 42.20 -12.38
CA PHE A 94 -1.01 40.89 -11.75
C PHE A 94 -2.30 40.18 -12.17
N ILE A 95 -2.15 39.17 -13.02
CA ILE A 95 -3.26 38.32 -13.46
C ILE A 95 -3.16 36.98 -12.75
N PHE A 96 -4.20 36.63 -11.99
CA PHE A 96 -4.29 35.32 -11.36
C PHE A 96 -5.27 34.43 -12.15
N PRO A 97 -4.85 33.25 -12.64
CA PRO A 97 -5.72 32.36 -13.41
C PRO A 97 -7.01 31.99 -12.65
N ASP A 98 -8.17 32.18 -13.26
CA ASP A 98 -9.47 31.94 -12.60
C ASP A 98 -9.65 30.48 -12.18
N ALA A 99 -9.18 29.53 -13.00
CA ALA A 99 -9.23 28.10 -12.69
C ALA A 99 -8.41 27.72 -11.44
N ALA A 100 -7.38 28.51 -11.09
CA ALA A 100 -6.61 28.34 -9.86
C ALA A 100 -7.34 28.80 -8.61
N ARG A 101 -8.40 29.61 -8.74
CA ARG A 101 -9.24 30.05 -7.61
C ARG A 101 -10.28 29.00 -7.22
N GLN A 102 -10.71 28.19 -8.18
CA GLN A 102 -11.87 27.30 -8.02
C GLN A 102 -11.48 25.89 -7.56
N ARG A 103 -10.24 25.46 -7.79
CA ARG A 103 -9.79 24.09 -7.52
C ARG A 103 -8.33 24.07 -7.09
N SER A 104 -7.99 23.11 -6.24
CA SER A 104 -6.63 22.60 -6.11
C SER A 104 -6.63 21.16 -6.61
N ALA A 105 -5.68 20.79 -7.48
CA ALA A 105 -5.54 19.43 -7.99
C ALA A 105 -4.41 18.66 -7.29
N ALA A 106 -4.07 19.02 -6.05
CA ALA A 106 -3.14 18.23 -5.27
C ALA A 106 -3.70 16.81 -5.08
N VAL A 107 -3.00 15.81 -5.62
CA VAL A 107 -3.42 14.41 -5.51
C VAL A 107 -3.19 13.92 -4.08
N ARG A 108 -4.20 13.25 -3.53
CA ARG A 108 -4.09 12.53 -2.26
C ARG A 108 -4.19 11.03 -2.56
N PHE A 109 -3.07 10.34 -2.48
CA PHE A 109 -3.05 8.89 -2.69
C PHE A 109 -3.72 8.17 -1.52
N SER A 110 -4.52 7.15 -1.84
CA SER A 110 -4.88 6.13 -0.86
C SER A 110 -3.70 5.19 -0.67
N ARG A 111 -3.44 4.84 0.60
CA ARG A 111 -2.43 3.85 1.04
C ARG A 111 -3.00 2.81 2.00
N ALA A 112 -4.30 2.86 2.28
CA ALA A 112 -4.93 2.01 3.27
C ALA A 112 -4.79 0.51 2.96
N ALA A 113 -4.86 0.13 1.67
CA ALA A 113 -4.69 -1.26 1.27
C ALA A 113 -3.22 -1.72 1.45
N TYR A 114 -2.26 -0.87 1.08
CA TYR A 114 -0.84 -1.15 1.28
C TYR A 114 -0.44 -1.22 2.76
N ASP A 115 -0.88 -0.28 3.57
CA ASP A 115 -0.62 -0.28 5.02
C ASP A 115 -1.23 -1.52 5.68
N SER A 116 -2.45 -1.90 5.26
CA SER A 116 -3.09 -3.14 5.70
C SER A 116 -2.28 -4.37 5.28
N ALA A 117 -1.73 -4.41 4.06
CA ALA A 117 -0.88 -5.49 3.58
C ALA A 117 0.42 -5.65 4.38
N LEU A 118 1.01 -4.52 4.79
CA LEU A 118 2.21 -4.47 5.63
C LEU A 118 1.91 -5.01 7.04
N VAL A 119 0.87 -4.49 7.69
CA VAL A 119 0.48 -4.90 9.05
C VAL A 119 0.07 -6.37 9.09
N SER A 120 -0.67 -6.84 8.08
CA SER A 120 -1.14 -8.23 7.99
C SER A 120 -0.10 -9.23 7.49
N GLN A 121 1.14 -8.78 7.21
CA GLN A 121 2.23 -9.62 6.72
C GLN A 121 1.87 -10.37 5.42
N VAL A 122 1.12 -9.71 4.54
CA VAL A 122 0.78 -10.24 3.21
C VAL A 122 1.91 -9.98 2.23
N LEU A 123 2.61 -8.83 2.32
CA LEU A 123 3.68 -8.46 1.39
C LEU A 123 4.80 -9.52 1.24
N PRO A 124 5.30 -10.17 2.31
CA PRO A 124 6.33 -11.20 2.18
C PRO A 124 5.88 -12.47 1.43
N ARG A 125 4.58 -12.63 1.18
CA ARG A 125 4.01 -13.77 0.45
C ARG A 125 3.85 -13.50 -1.05
N LEU A 126 4.08 -12.27 -1.49
CA LEU A 126 4.02 -11.90 -2.90
C LEU A 126 5.31 -12.30 -3.60
N GLN A 127 5.28 -12.41 -4.93
CA GLN A 127 6.52 -12.62 -5.67
C GLN A 127 7.40 -11.39 -5.58
N VAL A 128 8.71 -11.63 -5.56
CA VAL A 128 9.74 -10.58 -5.46
C VAL A 128 9.54 -9.47 -6.51
N PRO A 129 9.24 -9.75 -7.80
CA PRO A 129 9.01 -8.68 -8.77
C PRO A 129 7.80 -7.79 -8.41
N THR A 130 6.71 -8.38 -7.91
CA THR A 130 5.53 -7.64 -7.47
C THR A 130 5.86 -6.76 -6.27
N LEU A 131 6.59 -7.30 -5.29
CA LEU A 131 7.02 -6.57 -4.11
C LEU A 131 7.89 -5.36 -4.47
N LEU A 132 8.87 -5.54 -5.36
CA LEU A 132 9.75 -4.45 -5.82
C LEU A 132 8.95 -3.37 -6.57
N THR A 133 7.99 -3.77 -7.40
CA THR A 133 7.13 -2.83 -8.15
C THR A 133 6.26 -2.02 -7.20
N LEU A 134 5.67 -2.65 -6.19
CA LEU A 134 4.89 -1.97 -5.16
C LEU A 134 5.75 -1.02 -4.33
N SER A 135 6.93 -1.47 -3.85
CA SER A 135 7.84 -0.61 -3.09
C SER A 135 8.17 0.67 -3.88
N ALA A 136 8.63 0.51 -5.12
CA ALA A 136 8.99 1.66 -5.95
C ALA A 136 7.80 2.61 -6.17
N LEU A 137 6.60 2.09 -6.40
CA LEU A 137 5.39 2.92 -6.55
C LEU A 137 5.11 3.74 -5.30
N TYR A 138 5.05 3.10 -4.12
CA TYR A 138 4.71 3.80 -2.89
C TYR A 138 5.82 4.75 -2.43
N ASP A 139 7.08 4.46 -2.73
CA ASP A 139 8.20 5.37 -2.51
C ASP A 139 8.08 6.65 -3.37
N GLU A 140 7.71 6.53 -4.66
CA GLU A 140 7.48 7.71 -5.53
C GLU A 140 6.23 8.50 -5.09
N GLN A 141 5.19 7.82 -4.59
CA GLN A 141 4.02 8.50 -4.01
C GLN A 141 4.39 9.31 -2.76
N ASP A 142 5.30 8.80 -1.93
CA ASP A 142 5.84 9.52 -0.79
C ASP A 142 6.68 10.74 -1.22
N ALA A 143 7.53 10.58 -2.23
CA ALA A 143 8.28 11.68 -2.81
C ALA A 143 7.35 12.78 -3.37
N TYR A 144 6.25 12.41 -4.01
CA TYR A 144 5.23 13.36 -4.46
C TYR A 144 4.56 14.10 -3.29
N ALA A 145 4.22 13.40 -2.21
CA ALA A 145 3.65 14.02 -1.02
C ALA A 145 4.63 15.02 -0.37
N ASP A 146 5.92 14.71 -0.35
CA ASP A 146 6.97 15.61 0.12
C ASP A 146 7.15 16.84 -0.78
N LEU A 147 7.04 16.66 -2.10
CA LEU A 147 7.02 17.76 -3.06
C LEU A 147 5.88 18.74 -2.77
N LEU A 148 4.66 18.22 -2.52
CA LEU A 148 3.51 19.04 -2.14
C LEU A 148 3.74 19.82 -0.83
N ARG A 149 4.33 19.18 0.19
CA ARG A 149 4.66 19.84 1.47
C ARG A 149 5.69 20.95 1.30
N THR A 150 6.70 20.71 0.47
CA THR A 150 7.74 21.68 0.15
C THR A 150 7.14 22.92 -0.51
N TYR A 151 6.27 22.74 -1.51
CA TYR A 151 5.61 23.85 -2.17
C TYR A 151 4.61 24.59 -1.30
N ALA A 152 3.89 23.89 -0.42
CA ALA A 152 3.02 24.54 0.56
C ALA A 152 3.84 25.49 1.47
N THR A 153 5.00 25.02 1.93
CA THR A 153 5.92 25.82 2.76
C THR A 153 6.47 27.01 1.99
N ALA A 154 6.94 26.81 0.76
CA ALA A 154 7.47 27.88 -0.09
C ALA A 154 6.42 28.95 -0.40
N THR A 155 5.16 28.53 -0.63
CA THR A 155 4.04 29.45 -0.88
C THR A 155 3.76 30.34 0.34
N ILE A 156 3.78 29.78 1.56
CA ILE A 156 3.57 30.53 2.80
C ILE A 156 4.69 31.55 3.04
N GLN A 157 5.93 31.22 2.65
CA GLN A 157 7.10 32.08 2.82
C GLN A 157 7.25 33.16 1.72
N THR A 158 6.44 33.10 0.66
CA THR A 158 6.55 34.04 -0.46
C THR A 158 5.86 35.35 -0.10
N ASP A 159 6.60 36.45 -0.23
CA ASP A 159 6.01 37.78 -0.10
C ASP A 159 5.09 38.04 -1.30
N PHE A 160 3.80 38.21 -1.03
CA PHE A 160 2.80 38.51 -2.05
C PHE A 160 3.00 39.88 -2.71
N ASN A 161 3.81 40.76 -2.12
CA ASN A 161 4.20 42.02 -2.73
C ASN A 161 5.20 41.82 -3.89
N ASP A 162 5.85 40.66 -3.97
CA ASP A 162 6.69 40.25 -5.09
C ASP A 162 5.90 39.33 -6.06
N GLY A 163 4.99 39.96 -6.81
CA GLY A 163 4.07 39.27 -7.72
C GLY A 163 4.79 38.44 -8.79
N GLU A 164 5.94 38.89 -9.30
CA GLU A 164 6.73 38.15 -10.28
C GLU A 164 7.27 36.85 -9.69
N ARG A 165 7.87 36.92 -8.49
CA ARG A 165 8.38 35.74 -7.80
C ARG A 165 7.24 34.76 -7.50
N TYR A 166 6.10 35.27 -7.06
CA TYR A 166 4.92 34.44 -6.80
C TYR A 166 4.43 33.70 -8.05
N LEU A 167 4.22 34.39 -9.17
CA LEU A 167 3.72 33.76 -10.41
C LEU A 167 4.69 32.71 -10.95
N ARG A 168 6.00 32.99 -10.88
CA ARG A 168 7.05 32.05 -11.26
C ARG A 168 7.10 30.82 -10.36
N LEU A 169 7.01 31.00 -9.04
CA LEU A 169 6.93 29.89 -8.10
C LEU A 169 5.74 28.99 -8.41
N ARG A 170 4.57 29.57 -8.66
CA ARG A 170 3.36 28.82 -9.02
C ARG A 170 3.53 28.07 -10.34
N SER A 171 4.07 28.72 -11.38
CA SER A 171 4.32 28.06 -12.67
C SER A 171 5.25 26.85 -12.51
N ASN A 172 6.37 27.01 -11.78
CA ASN A 172 7.30 25.92 -11.51
C ASN A 172 6.66 24.79 -10.68
N GLN A 173 5.88 25.15 -9.65
CA GLN A 173 5.13 24.18 -8.85
C GLN A 173 4.26 23.29 -9.71
N TYR A 174 3.44 23.89 -10.56
CA TYR A 174 2.53 23.13 -11.43
C TYR A 174 3.28 22.28 -12.45
N ALA A 175 4.39 22.78 -13.01
CA ALA A 175 5.21 22.03 -13.94
C ALA A 175 5.87 20.80 -13.28
N GLU A 176 6.43 20.95 -12.09
CA GLU A 176 7.07 19.84 -11.37
C GLU A 176 6.05 18.80 -10.89
N LEU A 177 4.87 19.24 -10.44
CA LEU A 177 3.77 18.31 -10.10
C LEU A 177 3.35 17.52 -11.34
N ALA A 178 3.16 18.16 -12.49
CA ALA A 178 2.82 17.49 -13.74
C ALA A 178 3.91 16.47 -14.15
N GLU A 179 5.18 16.80 -13.95
CA GLU A 179 6.28 15.86 -14.23
C GLU A 179 6.26 14.64 -13.30
N ALA A 180 6.08 14.86 -12.00
CA ALA A 180 5.97 13.78 -11.03
C ALA A 180 4.76 12.87 -11.30
N GLU A 181 3.62 13.45 -11.68
CA GLU A 181 2.41 12.73 -12.07
C GLU A 181 2.64 11.86 -13.33
N ARG A 182 3.37 12.38 -14.33
CA ARG A 182 3.78 11.60 -15.51
C ARG A 182 4.72 10.44 -15.17
N ARG A 183 5.62 10.59 -14.19
CA ARG A 183 6.48 9.49 -13.72
C ARG A 183 5.69 8.40 -13.01
N LEU A 184 4.66 8.79 -12.24
CA LEU A 184 3.79 7.85 -11.52
C LEU A 184 2.88 7.02 -12.44
N GLN A 185 2.38 7.58 -13.55
CA GLN A 185 1.49 6.86 -14.48
C GLN A 185 1.99 5.49 -14.96
N PRO A 186 3.22 5.33 -15.49
CA PRO A 186 3.73 4.01 -15.86
C PRO A 186 3.94 3.09 -14.65
N MET A 187 4.28 3.62 -13.47
CA MET A 187 4.47 2.83 -12.25
C MET A 187 3.14 2.27 -11.73
N LEU A 188 2.08 3.09 -11.75
CA LEU A 188 0.72 2.67 -11.39
C LEU A 188 0.21 1.55 -12.31
N ARG A 189 0.47 1.67 -13.62
CA ARG A 189 0.13 0.62 -14.58
C ARG A 189 0.89 -0.68 -14.30
N ALA A 190 2.22 -0.60 -14.16
CA ALA A 190 3.06 -1.75 -13.85
C ALA A 190 2.65 -2.43 -12.53
N ALA A 191 2.36 -1.66 -11.48
CA ALA A 191 1.89 -2.18 -10.20
C ALA A 191 0.51 -2.84 -10.32
N SER A 192 -0.44 -2.21 -11.02
CA SER A 192 -1.77 -2.79 -11.24
C SER A 192 -1.68 -4.12 -11.98
N GLU A 193 -0.85 -4.21 -13.01
CA GLU A 193 -0.61 -5.44 -13.77
C GLU A 193 0.04 -6.53 -12.91
N ALA A 194 1.11 -6.17 -12.17
CA ALA A 194 1.81 -7.10 -11.29
C ALA A 194 0.90 -7.67 -10.20
N VAL A 195 0.12 -6.82 -9.51
CA VAL A 195 -0.81 -7.26 -8.46
C VAL A 195 -1.96 -8.09 -9.06
N SER A 196 -2.50 -7.70 -10.22
CA SER A 196 -3.56 -8.48 -10.87
C SER A 196 -3.08 -9.87 -11.29
N ALA A 197 -1.82 -10.01 -11.70
CA ALA A 197 -1.23 -11.31 -12.00
C ALA A 197 -1.09 -12.21 -10.77
N GLU A 198 -0.88 -11.64 -9.57
CA GLU A 198 -0.89 -12.40 -8.31
C GLU A 198 -2.29 -12.86 -7.90
N VAL A 199 -3.34 -12.07 -8.17
CA VAL A 199 -4.73 -12.44 -7.84
C VAL A 199 -5.16 -13.71 -8.58
N GLY A 200 -4.66 -13.91 -9.81
CA GLY A 200 -5.01 -15.06 -10.65
C GLY A 200 -4.26 -16.36 -10.34
N ARG A 201 -3.35 -16.37 -9.35
CA ARG A 201 -2.55 -17.54 -8.95
C ARG A 201 -3.12 -18.23 -7.71
#